data_AF-A0A023EG38-F1
#
_entry.id   AF-A0A023EG38-F1
#
_cell.length_a   1.000
_cell.length_b   1.000
_cell.length_c   1.000
_cell.angle_alpha   90.00
_cell.angle_beta   90.00
_cell.angle_gamma   90.00
#
_symmetry.space_group_name_H-M   'P 1'
#
loop_
_entity.id
_entity.type
_entity.pdbx_description
1 polymer ?
#
loop_
_entity_poly.entity_id
_entity_poly.type
_entity_poly.pdbx_seq_one_letter_code
_entity_poly.pdbx_strand_id
1 'polypeptide(L)'
;MDLNRVPNERKLYLCKWYFKGNIFQISNFVGIPISHSIFDYFLPSVGFALLPFVWAINTVWFFTEAFRKPAYDEQKEIRKYVIFSAIGSIIWFTLILTWVMTFQLKRTEWGDFADSISFIIPLGRA
;
A
#
# COMPACT_ATOMS: atom_id res chain seq x y z
N MET A 1 -16.88 -1.39 -3.79
CA MET A 1 -17.56 -0.30 -4.54
C MET A 1 -17.77 -0.73 -5.99
N ASP A 2 -18.95 -0.46 -6.52
CA ASP A 2 -19.33 -0.84 -7.88
C ASP A 2 -18.85 0.24 -8.86
N LEU A 3 -17.81 -0.08 -9.64
CA LEU A 3 -17.23 0.84 -10.63
C LEU A 3 -18.17 1.13 -11.80
N ASN A 4 -19.20 0.31 -12.02
CA ASN A 4 -20.14 0.51 -13.13
C ASN A 4 -21.08 1.71 -12.91
N ARG A 5 -21.24 2.17 -11.66
CA ARG A 5 -22.09 3.32 -11.31
C ARG A 5 -21.36 4.66 -11.33
N VAL A 6 -20.07 4.66 -11.65
CA VAL A 6 -19.17 5.81 -11.52
C VAL A 6 -18.81 6.36 -12.91
N PRO A 7 -18.85 7.69 -13.14
CA PRO A 7 -18.42 8.27 -14.42
C PRO A 7 -16.91 8.13 -14.63
N ASN A 8 -16.46 8.07 -15.89
CA ASN A 8 -15.07 7.75 -16.26
C ASN A 8 -14.04 8.70 -15.61
N GLU A 9 -14.30 10.00 -15.60
CA GLU A 9 -13.37 10.98 -14.99
C GLU A 9 -13.16 10.73 -13.49
N ARG A 10 -14.22 10.30 -12.77
CA ARG A 10 -14.12 9.96 -11.35
C ARG A 10 -13.31 8.68 -11.15
N LYS A 11 -13.35 7.73 -12.09
CA LYS A 11 -12.49 6.52 -12.04
C LYS A 11 -11.02 6.91 -12.17
N LEU A 12 -10.70 7.82 -13.09
CA LEU A 12 -9.35 8.35 -13.25
C LEU A 12 -8.88 9.09 -12.00
N TYR A 13 -9.73 9.95 -11.43
CA TYR A 13 -9.46 10.64 -10.17
C TYR A 13 -9.21 9.65 -9.02
N LEU A 14 -10.06 8.64 -8.86
CA LEU A 14 -9.92 7.60 -7.84
C LEU A 14 -8.61 6.83 -8.01
N CYS A 15 -8.28 6.41 -9.24
CA CYS A 15 -7.03 5.70 -9.50
C CYS A 15 -5.80 6.57 -9.19
N LYS A 16 -5.82 7.85 -9.58
CA LYS A 16 -4.79 8.83 -9.21
C LYS A 16 -4.73 9.04 -7.70
N TRP A 17 -5.86 9.05 -7.01
CA TRP A 17 -5.94 9.21 -5.56
C TRP A 17 -5.33 8.00 -4.82
N TYR A 18 -5.69 6.78 -5.22
CA TYR A 18 -5.13 5.54 -4.67
C TYR A 18 -3.63 5.38 -4.94
N PHE A 19 -3.14 5.87 -6.09
CA PHE A 19 -1.71 5.87 -6.40
C PHE A 19 -0.94 6.95 -5.63
N LYS A 20 -1.47 8.18 -5.60
CA LYS A 20 -0.81 9.35 -4.99
C LYS A 20 -0.91 9.36 -3.47
N GLY A 21 -1.75 8.51 -2.89
CA GLY A 21 -1.76 8.25 -1.44
C GLY A 21 -1.94 9.52 -0.62
N ASN A 22 -2.92 10.36 -0.97
CA ASN A 22 -3.24 11.53 -0.16
C ASN A 22 -3.95 11.06 1.12
N ILE A 23 -3.17 10.81 2.17
CA ILE A 23 -3.62 10.33 3.48
C ILE A 23 -4.58 11.31 4.17
N PHE A 24 -4.68 12.54 3.64
CA PHE A 24 -5.55 13.62 4.11
C PHE A 24 -7.05 13.34 4.00
N GLN A 25 -7.50 12.35 3.20
CA GLN A 25 -8.94 12.05 3.07
C GLN A 25 -9.41 10.87 3.94
N ILE A 26 -8.51 10.03 4.46
CA ILE A 26 -8.88 8.90 5.36
C ILE A 26 -9.33 9.43 6.73
N SER A 27 -8.79 10.57 7.20
CA SER A 27 -9.24 11.22 8.43
C SER A 27 -10.71 11.64 8.38
N ASN A 28 -11.19 12.10 7.21
CA ASN A 28 -12.58 12.51 7.02
C ASN A 28 -13.58 11.34 7.00
N PHE A 29 -13.12 10.10 6.84
CA PHE A 29 -13.99 8.92 6.82
C PHE A 29 -14.20 8.29 8.21
N VAL A 30 -13.36 8.63 9.21
CA VAL A 30 -13.42 8.06 10.57
C VAL A 30 -14.04 9.01 11.60
N GLY A 31 -14.38 10.25 11.21
CA GLY A 31 -15.11 11.19 12.09
C GLY A 31 -14.35 11.60 13.35
N ILE A 32 -13.01 11.49 13.34
CA ILE A 32 -12.17 11.87 14.48
C ILE A 32 -11.75 13.34 14.28
N PRO A 33 -12.00 14.25 15.23
CA PRO A 33 -11.52 15.61 15.16
C PRO A 33 -10.03 15.60 15.55
N ILE A 34 -9.12 15.73 14.58
CA ILE A 34 -7.68 15.69 14.85
C ILE A 34 -7.03 17.00 14.41
N SER A 35 -6.38 17.66 15.36
CA SER A 35 -5.65 18.92 15.20
C SER A 35 -4.52 18.81 14.16
N HIS A 36 -4.44 19.82 13.28
CA HIS A 36 -3.56 19.88 12.10
C HIS A 36 -2.05 19.80 12.40
N SER A 37 -1.60 20.06 13.62
CA SER A 37 -0.18 20.34 13.92
C SER A 37 0.70 19.11 14.22
N ILE A 38 0.12 17.95 14.57
CA ILE A 38 0.88 16.74 14.96
C ILE A 38 1.03 15.76 13.78
N PHE A 39 0.14 15.81 12.79
CA PHE A 39 0.06 14.80 11.73
C PHE A 39 1.10 15.00 10.62
N ASP A 40 1.52 16.23 10.35
CA ASP A 40 2.53 16.55 9.32
C ASP A 40 3.92 16.00 9.67
N TYR A 41 4.23 15.81 10.96
CA TYR A 41 5.54 15.37 11.43
C TYR A 41 5.63 13.87 11.76
N PHE A 42 4.51 13.21 12.12
CA PHE A 42 4.54 11.83 12.63
C PHE A 42 4.02 10.78 11.64
N LEU A 43 3.15 11.17 10.70
CA LEU A 43 2.50 10.22 9.78
C LEU A 43 3.14 9.97 8.39
N PRO A 44 4.20 10.67 7.94
CA PRO A 44 4.89 10.27 6.71
C PRO A 44 5.44 8.84 6.79
N SER A 45 5.84 8.41 8.00
CA SER A 45 6.51 7.12 8.24
C SER A 45 5.54 5.94 8.33
N VAL A 46 4.35 6.14 8.92
CA VAL A 46 3.33 5.08 9.07
C VAL A 46 2.57 4.85 7.77
N GLY A 47 2.33 5.92 6.99
CA GLY A 47 1.77 5.81 5.65
C GLY A 47 2.65 4.93 4.75
N PHE A 48 3.96 5.17 4.74
CA PHE A 48 4.89 4.50 3.82
C PHE A 48 4.92 2.97 3.98
N ALA A 49 4.66 2.45 5.18
CA ALA A 49 4.69 1.01 5.45
C ALA A 49 3.40 0.26 5.05
N LEU A 50 2.22 0.92 5.04
CA LEU A 50 0.93 0.32 4.64
C LEU A 50 0.44 0.75 3.25
N LEU A 51 1.12 1.70 2.60
CA LEU A 51 0.93 2.09 1.20
C LEU A 51 0.95 0.92 0.18
N PRO A 52 1.84 -0.10 0.28
CA PRO A 52 1.89 -1.17 -0.73
C PRO A 52 0.62 -2.03 -0.77
N PHE A 53 -0.13 -2.13 0.32
CA PHE A 53 -1.42 -2.82 0.35
C PHE A 53 -2.49 -2.03 -0.43
N VAL A 54 -2.47 -0.71 -0.32
CA VAL A 54 -3.38 0.17 -1.07
C VAL A 54 -3.10 0.11 -2.58
N TRP A 55 -1.82 0.04 -2.96
CA TRP A 55 -1.43 -0.16 -4.35
C TRP A 55 -1.89 -1.50 -4.91
N ALA A 56 -1.81 -2.59 -4.13
CA ALA A 56 -2.32 -3.90 -4.53
C ALA A 56 -3.85 -3.86 -4.77
N ILE A 57 -4.61 -3.22 -3.87
CA ILE A 57 -6.06 -3.03 -4.04
C ILE A 57 -6.36 -2.22 -5.31
N ASN A 58 -5.63 -1.11 -5.53
CA ASN A 58 -5.77 -0.30 -6.73
C ASN A 58 -5.56 -1.13 -8.00
N THR A 59 -4.53 -1.99 -8.00
CA THR A 59 -4.27 -2.89 -9.12
C THR A 59 -5.42 -3.87 -9.32
N VAL A 60 -5.81 -4.66 -8.32
CA VAL A 60 -6.86 -5.69 -8.47
C VAL A 60 -8.19 -5.09 -8.92
N TRP A 61 -8.53 -3.91 -8.39
CA TRP A 61 -9.84 -3.31 -8.61
C TRP A 61 -9.97 -2.61 -9.96
N PHE A 62 -8.93 -1.91 -10.39
CA PHE A 62 -8.91 -1.27 -11.70
C PHE A 62 -8.39 -2.20 -12.81
N PHE A 63 -7.89 -3.40 -12.50
CA PHE A 63 -7.45 -4.39 -13.49
C PHE A 63 -8.58 -4.77 -14.45
N THR A 64 -9.77 -5.06 -13.92
CA THR A 64 -10.93 -5.40 -14.75
C THR A 64 -11.36 -4.22 -15.61
N GLU A 65 -11.24 -2.99 -15.11
CA GLU A 65 -11.62 -1.79 -15.84
C GLU A 65 -10.57 -1.38 -16.89
N ALA A 66 -9.30 -1.68 -16.64
CA ALA A 66 -8.20 -1.38 -17.54
C ALA A 66 -8.06 -2.39 -18.69
N PHE A 67 -8.37 -3.67 -18.46
CA PHE A 67 -8.12 -4.74 -19.44
C PHE A 67 -9.39 -5.41 -20.01
N ARG A 68 -10.54 -5.34 -19.32
CA ARG A 68 -11.76 -6.08 -19.71
C ARG A 68 -12.81 -5.21 -20.41
N LYS A 69 -12.77 -3.89 -20.26
CA LYS A 69 -13.70 -2.93 -20.89
C LYS A 69 -13.19 -2.48 -22.28
N PRO A 70 -14.11 -2.19 -23.23
CA PRO A 70 -13.74 -1.65 -24.55
C PRO A 70 -13.08 -0.27 -24.44
N ALA A 71 -12.37 0.13 -25.50
CA ALA A 71 -11.51 1.32 -25.52
C ALA A 71 -12.24 2.62 -25.14
N TYR A 72 -11.72 3.37 -24.15
CA TYR A 72 -12.13 4.74 -23.81
C TYR A 72 -10.92 5.67 -23.68
N ASP A 73 -11.10 6.98 -23.92
CA ASP A 73 -9.98 7.94 -24.03
C ASP A 73 -9.08 7.99 -22.77
N GLU A 74 -9.68 7.91 -21.58
CA GLU A 74 -8.95 7.95 -20.30
C GLU A 74 -8.31 6.60 -19.88
N GLN A 75 -8.58 5.51 -20.61
CA GLN A 75 -8.13 4.16 -20.25
C GLN A 75 -6.61 4.03 -20.26
N LYS A 76 -5.95 4.78 -21.16
CA LYS A 76 -4.49 4.76 -21.31
C LYS A 76 -3.80 5.28 -20.05
N GLU A 77 -4.34 6.34 -19.45
CA GLU A 77 -3.80 6.88 -18.19
C GLU A 77 -4.04 5.91 -17.04
N ILE A 78 -5.26 5.39 -16.89
CA ILE A 78 -5.60 4.44 -15.81
C ILE A 78 -4.70 3.20 -15.90
N ARG A 79 -4.52 2.64 -17.10
CA ARG A 79 -3.65 1.47 -17.31
C ARG A 79 -2.20 1.75 -16.88
N LYS A 80 -1.67 2.93 -17.20
CA LYS A 80 -0.33 3.35 -16.78
C LYS A 80 -0.21 3.37 -15.25
N TYR A 81 -1.16 4.01 -14.55
CA TYR A 81 -1.17 4.06 -13.08
C TYR A 81 -1.35 2.68 -12.42
N VAL A 82 -2.19 1.82 -12.99
CA VAL A 82 -2.39 0.44 -12.52
C VAL A 82 -1.10 -0.38 -12.64
N ILE A 83 -0.37 -0.25 -13.74
CA ILE A 83 0.92 -0.94 -13.95
C ILE A 83 1.97 -0.42 -12.96
N PHE A 84 2.08 0.91 -12.77
CA PHE A 84 3.00 1.47 -11.78
C PHE A 84 2.66 1.02 -10.36
N SER A 85 1.37 0.96 -10.00
CA SER A 85 0.92 0.45 -8.70
C SER A 85 1.28 -1.03 -8.52
N ALA A 86 1.14 -1.84 -9.57
CA ALA A 86 1.47 -3.26 -9.55
C ALA A 86 2.98 -3.50 -9.35
N ILE A 87 3.82 -2.78 -10.09
CA ILE A 87 5.27 -2.84 -9.95
C ILE A 87 5.69 -2.39 -8.55
N GLY A 88 5.15 -1.28 -8.06
CA GLY A 88 5.43 -0.79 -6.71
C GLY A 88 5.06 -1.80 -5.62
N SER A 89 3.93 -2.49 -5.77
CA SER A 89 3.49 -3.55 -4.85
C SER A 89 4.43 -4.76 -4.86
N ILE A 90 4.86 -5.21 -6.05
CA ILE A 90 5.80 -6.35 -6.19
C ILE A 90 7.16 -6.04 -5.58
N ILE A 91 7.70 -4.84 -5.82
CA ILE A 91 8.98 -4.40 -5.25
C ILE A 91 8.90 -4.41 -3.72
N TRP A 92 7.84 -3.83 -3.16
CA TRP A 92 7.63 -3.80 -1.72
C TRP A 92 7.45 -5.20 -1.11
N PHE A 93 6.69 -6.07 -1.76
CA PHE A 93 6.49 -7.44 -1.32
C PHE A 93 7.82 -8.21 -1.30
N THR A 94 8.64 -8.05 -2.34
CA THR A 94 9.98 -8.64 -2.41
C THR A 94 10.90 -8.13 -1.30
N LEU A 95 10.86 -6.82 -1.01
CA LEU A 95 11.65 -6.22 0.05
C LEU A 95 11.26 -6.77 1.44
N ILE A 96 9.96 -6.83 1.74
CA ILE A 96 9.46 -7.42 2.99
C ILE A 96 9.84 -8.90 3.09
N LEU A 97 9.64 -9.67 2.02
CA LEU A 97 10.01 -11.09 2.00
C LEU A 97 11.51 -11.28 2.25
N THR A 98 12.35 -10.49 1.59
CA THR A 98 13.80 -10.54 1.75
C THR A 98 14.21 -10.22 3.19
N TRP A 99 13.58 -9.20 3.79
CA TRP A 99 13.79 -8.85 5.20
C TRP A 99 13.38 -9.99 6.14
N VAL A 100 12.17 -10.55 5.96
CA VAL A 100 11.68 -11.66 6.78
C VAL A 100 12.59 -12.87 6.65
N MET A 101 12.97 -13.27 5.43
CA MET A 101 13.89 -14.40 5.23
C MET A 101 15.25 -14.16 5.88
N THR A 102 15.81 -12.97 5.73
CA THR A 102 17.10 -12.61 6.36
C THR A 102 16.99 -12.70 7.89
N PHE A 103 15.93 -12.12 8.46
CA PHE A 103 15.69 -12.17 9.90
C PHE A 103 15.52 -13.60 10.41
N GLN A 104 14.75 -14.44 9.71
CA GLN A 104 14.52 -15.84 10.12
C GLN A 104 15.79 -16.70 10.00
N LEU A 105 16.62 -16.50 8.97
CA LEU A 105 17.85 -17.26 8.75
C LEU A 105 19.00 -16.81 9.65
N LYS A 106 19.08 -15.51 9.94
CA LYS A 106 20.18 -14.91 10.72
C LYS A 106 19.84 -14.64 12.18
N ARG A 107 18.59 -14.88 12.60
CA ARG A 107 18.13 -14.72 14.00
C ARG A 107 19.07 -15.37 15.00
N THR A 108 19.49 -16.62 14.76
CA THR A 108 20.34 -17.37 15.69
C THR A 108 21.76 -16.84 15.74
N GLU A 109 22.27 -16.28 14.63
CA GLU A 109 23.60 -15.65 14.59
C GLU A 109 23.61 -14.26 15.23
N TRP A 110 22.49 -13.53 15.18
CA TRP A 110 22.37 -12.16 15.69
C TRP A 110 22.12 -12.07 17.21
N GLY A 111 21.78 -13.19 17.87
CA GLY A 111 21.69 -13.30 19.34
C GLY A 111 20.90 -12.16 19.98
N ASP A 112 21.53 -11.46 20.94
CA ASP A 112 20.95 -10.36 21.72
C ASP A 112 20.33 -9.24 20.86
N PHE A 113 20.92 -8.95 19.69
CA PHE A 113 20.37 -7.97 18.77
C PHE A 113 19.03 -8.43 18.19
N ALA A 114 18.94 -9.70 17.75
CA ALA A 114 17.69 -10.26 17.23
C ALA A 114 16.61 -10.33 18.30
N ASP A 115 16.97 -10.67 19.54
CA ASP A 115 16.02 -10.72 20.64
C ASP A 115 15.49 -9.31 20.99
N SER A 116 16.33 -8.26 20.91
CA SER A 116 15.92 -6.87 21.15
C SER A 116 14.90 -6.31 20.13
N ILE A 117 14.95 -6.79 18.88
CA ILE A 117 14.04 -6.36 17.81
C ILE A 117 12.89 -7.36 17.57
N SER A 118 12.91 -8.51 18.25
CA SER A 118 11.86 -9.50 18.18
C SER A 118 10.74 -9.19 19.16
N PHE A 119 9.51 -9.11 18.66
CA PHE A 119 8.33 -8.98 19.52
C PHE A 119 7.89 -10.34 20.10
N ILE A 120 8.17 -11.43 19.38
CA ILE A 120 7.77 -12.79 19.75
C ILE A 120 9.02 -13.66 19.79
N ILE A 121 9.40 -14.08 21.00
CA ILE A 121 10.52 -14.99 21.25
C ILE A 121 9.95 -16.40 21.47
N PRO A 122 10.30 -17.40 20.66
CA PRO A 122 9.85 -18.76 20.87
C PRO A 122 10.52 -19.35 22.12
N LEU A 123 9.73 -19.70 23.15
CA LEU A 123 10.20 -20.22 24.45
C LEU A 123 10.82 -21.64 24.41
N GLY A 124 10.99 -22.24 23.22
CA GLY A 124 11.34 -23.66 23.06
C GLY A 124 12.49 -23.97 22.10
N ARG A 125 13.21 -22.95 21.59
CA ARG A 125 14.40 -23.15 20.76
C ARG A 125 15.54 -22.30 21.33
N ALA A 126 16.54 -22.99 21.88
CA ALA A 126 17.86 -22.43 22.18
C ALA A 126 18.63 -22.18 20.87
#